data_AF-A0A0J8VJ33-F1
#
_entry.id   AF-A0A0J8VJ33-F1
#
_cell.length_a   1.000
_cell.length_b   1.000
_cell.length_c   1.000
_cell.angle_alpha   90.00
_cell.angle_beta   90.00
_cell.angle_gamma   90.00
#
_symmetry.space_group_name_H-M   'P 1'
#
loop_
_entity.id
_entity.type
_entity.pdbx_description
1 polymer ?
#
loop_
_entity_poly.entity_id
_entity_poly.type
_entity_poly.pdbx_seq_one_letter_code
_entity_poly.pdbx_strand_id
1 'polypeptide(L)'
;MKALHFGAGNIGRGFIGKLLADAGIELTFADVNQAVLDALNARRSYQVHVVGEQEQVETVSGVSAVSSAGEEVVDLIAQVDLVTTAVGPVILERIAPTIAKGLAKRKAQGNNQPLNIIACENMVRGTSQLKDHVLKALSQEDIAWMEDHVGFVDSAVDRIVPPAASASNDPLEVTVETFSEWIVDKTQFKGQLPAIAGMEPTENLMAFVERKLFTLNTGHAITAYLGKLTGHQTIRDAILDEKIRLVVRGAMEESGAVLIKRYGFDDAKHAAYIEKILGRFENPYLKDDVERVGRQPLRKLNAGDRLIKPLLGTLEYNLPHHNLVKGIAAAMHYRSEQDPQAQELAELIEKQGPKETLVQISGLDAGSDVVAEIIKEYNAKA
;
A
#
# COMPACT_ATOMS: atom_id res chain seq x y z
N MET A 1 -9.79 18.82 -16.43
CA MET A 1 -8.79 17.73 -16.41
C MET A 1 -9.54 16.42 -16.50
N LYS A 2 -9.01 15.44 -17.23
CA LYS A 2 -9.57 14.10 -17.37
C LYS A 2 -8.60 13.07 -16.80
N ALA A 3 -9.12 12.07 -16.08
CA ALA A 3 -8.31 10.99 -15.54
C ALA A 3 -8.89 9.61 -15.89
N LEU A 4 -7.99 8.67 -16.16
CA LEU A 4 -8.30 7.25 -16.27
C LEU A 4 -7.71 6.51 -15.07
N HIS A 5 -8.53 5.77 -14.32
CA HIS A 5 -8.08 4.99 -13.17
C HIS A 5 -8.22 3.49 -13.43
N PHE A 6 -7.10 2.77 -13.52
CA PHE A 6 -7.10 1.31 -13.59
C PHE A 6 -7.30 0.70 -12.21
N GLY A 7 -8.30 -0.19 -12.08
CA GLY A 7 -8.65 -0.87 -10.83
C GLY A 7 -9.84 -0.22 -10.14
N ALA A 8 -11.05 -0.64 -10.49
CA ALA A 8 -12.28 -0.18 -9.87
C ALA A 8 -12.62 -0.92 -8.56
N GLY A 9 -11.61 -1.47 -7.86
CA GLY A 9 -11.75 -2.11 -6.56
C GLY A 9 -11.89 -1.11 -5.40
N ASN A 10 -11.80 -1.60 -4.16
CA ASN A 10 -12.02 -0.76 -2.98
C ASN A 10 -11.02 0.40 -2.85
N ILE A 11 -9.73 0.21 -3.18
CA ILE A 11 -8.74 1.30 -3.15
C ILE A 11 -9.05 2.33 -4.26
N GLY A 12 -9.39 1.87 -5.46
CA GLY A 12 -9.74 2.78 -6.55
C GLY A 12 -10.97 3.62 -6.24
N ARG A 13 -12.06 3.00 -5.79
CA ARG A 13 -13.31 3.72 -5.48
C ARG A 13 -13.24 4.51 -4.17
N GLY A 14 -12.68 3.91 -3.12
CA GLY A 14 -12.69 4.49 -1.77
C GLY A 14 -11.55 5.46 -1.50
N PHE A 15 -10.54 5.55 -2.36
CA PHE A 15 -9.38 6.42 -2.13
C PHE A 15 -8.97 7.21 -3.38
N ILE A 16 -8.31 6.58 -4.35
CA ILE A 16 -7.64 7.31 -5.43
C ILE A 16 -8.66 7.97 -6.36
N GLY A 17 -9.61 7.19 -6.87
CA GLY A 17 -10.70 7.68 -7.69
C GLY A 17 -11.59 8.66 -6.94
N LYS A 18 -11.84 8.45 -5.64
CA LYS A 18 -12.55 9.43 -4.80
C LYS A 18 -11.86 10.79 -4.80
N LEU A 19 -10.56 10.86 -4.47
CA LEU A 19 -9.82 12.13 -4.44
C LEU A 19 -9.76 12.81 -5.80
N LEU A 20 -9.64 12.04 -6.89
CA LEU A 20 -9.70 12.57 -8.24
C LEU A 20 -11.08 13.19 -8.54
N ALA A 21 -12.16 12.47 -8.24
CA ALA A 21 -13.52 12.96 -8.47
C ALA A 21 -13.87 14.19 -7.60
N ASP A 22 -13.46 14.18 -6.32
CA ASP A 22 -13.66 15.29 -5.38
C ASP A 22 -12.92 16.56 -5.82
N ALA A 23 -11.79 16.41 -6.54
CA ALA A 23 -11.06 17.51 -7.16
C ALA A 23 -11.74 18.04 -8.45
N GLY A 24 -12.91 17.52 -8.83
CA GLY A 24 -13.65 17.93 -10.03
C GLY A 24 -13.04 17.40 -11.33
N ILE A 25 -12.21 16.34 -11.27
CA ILE A 25 -11.62 15.70 -12.44
C ILE A 25 -12.68 14.79 -13.09
N GLU A 26 -12.81 14.86 -14.41
CA GLU A 26 -13.64 13.91 -15.18
C GLU A 26 -12.98 12.53 -15.11
N LEU A 27 -13.56 11.63 -14.33
CA LEU A 27 -12.97 10.34 -13.97
C LEU A 27 -13.65 9.17 -14.68
N THR A 28 -12.86 8.38 -15.40
CA THR A 28 -13.25 7.08 -15.93
C THR A 28 -12.47 5.97 -15.23
N PHE A 29 -13.16 4.97 -14.70
CA PHE A 29 -12.55 3.74 -14.20
C PHE A 29 -12.28 2.73 -15.33
N ALA A 30 -11.23 1.92 -15.21
CA ALA A 30 -10.96 0.79 -16.09
C ALA A 30 -10.77 -0.49 -15.27
N ASP A 31 -11.57 -1.52 -15.55
CA ASP A 31 -11.52 -2.82 -14.85
C ASP A 31 -11.99 -3.95 -15.77
N VAL A 32 -11.92 -5.20 -15.29
CA VAL A 32 -12.48 -6.39 -15.96
C VAL A 32 -13.75 -6.90 -15.27
N ASN A 33 -14.07 -6.42 -14.07
CA ASN A 33 -15.28 -6.81 -13.35
C ASN A 33 -16.52 -6.14 -13.95
N GLN A 34 -17.20 -6.86 -14.87
CA GLN A 34 -18.36 -6.34 -15.59
C GLN A 34 -19.48 -5.84 -14.68
N ALA A 35 -19.74 -6.50 -13.55
CA ALA A 35 -20.79 -6.06 -12.61
C ALA A 35 -20.48 -4.69 -12.00
N VAL A 36 -19.21 -4.40 -11.72
CA VAL A 36 -18.76 -3.08 -11.24
C VAL A 36 -18.82 -2.04 -12.35
N LEU A 37 -18.39 -2.39 -13.57
CA LEU A 37 -18.45 -1.48 -14.72
C LEU A 37 -19.89 -1.07 -15.06
N ASP A 38 -20.80 -2.04 -15.13
CA ASP A 38 -22.21 -1.81 -15.41
C ASP A 38 -22.85 -0.94 -14.33
N ALA A 39 -22.55 -1.22 -13.06
CA ALA A 39 -23.07 -0.45 -11.95
C ALA A 39 -22.56 1.00 -11.96
N LEU A 40 -21.27 1.24 -12.29
CA LEU A 40 -20.69 2.58 -12.39
C LEU A 40 -21.33 3.37 -13.53
N ASN A 41 -21.50 2.75 -14.69
CA ASN A 41 -22.11 3.41 -15.85
C ASN A 41 -23.61 3.67 -15.69
N ALA A 42 -24.33 2.75 -15.03
CA ALA A 42 -25.76 2.91 -14.78
C ALA A 42 -26.06 4.04 -13.79
N ARG A 43 -25.27 4.16 -12.72
CA ARG A 43 -25.54 5.12 -11.62
C ARG A 43 -24.75 6.40 -11.70
N ARG A 44 -23.60 6.37 -12.37
CA ARG A 44 -22.61 7.46 -12.44
C ARG A 44 -22.22 8.04 -11.07
N SER A 45 -22.43 7.25 -10.02
CA SER A 45 -22.22 7.63 -8.62
C SER A 45 -22.20 6.39 -7.72
N TYR A 46 -21.58 6.53 -6.55
CA TYR A 46 -21.54 5.51 -5.50
C TYR A 46 -21.24 6.14 -4.13
N GLN A 47 -21.51 5.39 -3.06
CA GLN A 47 -21.28 5.83 -1.68
C GLN A 47 -19.95 5.32 -1.14
N VAL A 48 -19.28 6.18 -0.37
CA VAL A 48 -18.09 5.86 0.41
C VAL A 48 -18.39 6.11 1.88
N HIS A 49 -18.33 5.06 2.69
CA HIS A 49 -18.45 5.14 4.14
C HIS A 49 -17.09 5.49 4.72
N VAL A 50 -16.91 6.74 5.11
CA VAL A 50 -15.68 7.24 5.73
C VAL A 50 -15.83 7.14 7.24
N VAL A 51 -15.05 6.25 7.86
CA VAL A 51 -15.22 5.87 9.27
C VAL A 51 -13.98 6.15 10.11
N GLY A 52 -14.18 6.66 11.32
CA GLY A 52 -13.12 7.03 12.26
C GLY A 52 -13.68 7.29 13.65
N GLU A 53 -13.61 8.54 14.12
CA GLU A 53 -14.34 8.98 15.32
C GLU A 53 -15.85 9.02 15.08
N GLN A 54 -16.25 9.29 13.84
CA GLN A 54 -17.62 9.32 13.35
C GLN A 54 -17.71 8.51 12.06
N GLU A 55 -18.91 8.04 11.74
CA GLU A 55 -19.23 7.50 10.42
C GLU A 55 -19.89 8.59 9.58
N GLN A 56 -19.36 8.80 8.38
CA GLN A 56 -19.90 9.70 7.38
C GLN A 56 -20.06 8.96 6.06
N VAL A 57 -21.14 9.25 5.34
CA VAL A 57 -21.37 8.70 4.01
C VAL A 57 -21.19 9.81 3.00
N GLU A 58 -20.18 9.67 2.16
CA GLU A 58 -19.86 10.63 1.10
C GLU A 58 -20.27 10.06 -0.26
N THR A 59 -20.78 10.92 -1.14
CA THR A 59 -21.23 10.52 -2.48
C THR A 59 -20.17 10.92 -3.50
N VAL A 60 -19.60 9.95 -4.21
CA VAL A 60 -18.79 10.21 -5.39
C VAL A 60 -19.71 10.22 -6.61
N SER A 61 -19.63 11.24 -7.45
CA SER A 61 -20.54 11.43 -8.58
C SER A 61 -19.80 11.86 -9.85
N GLY A 62 -20.47 11.76 -11.01
CA GLY A 62 -19.91 12.17 -12.29
C GLY A 62 -18.91 11.19 -12.91
N VAL A 63 -18.85 9.96 -12.40
CA VAL A 63 -17.90 8.93 -12.87
C VAL A 63 -18.48 8.08 -14.00
N SER A 64 -17.60 7.45 -14.78
CA SER A 64 -17.92 6.41 -15.75
C SER A 64 -16.92 5.25 -15.65
N ALA A 65 -17.13 4.18 -16.41
CA ALA A 65 -16.21 3.05 -16.44
C ALA A 65 -16.13 2.39 -17.83
N VAL A 66 -14.97 1.80 -18.15
CA VAL A 66 -14.72 1.05 -19.38
C VAL A 66 -14.05 -0.28 -19.07
N SER A 67 -14.14 -1.24 -19.99
CA SER A 67 -13.36 -2.46 -19.89
C SER A 67 -11.87 -2.16 -20.09
N SER A 68 -11.01 -2.61 -19.17
CA SER A 68 -9.56 -2.48 -19.31
C SER A 68 -8.97 -3.41 -20.39
N ALA A 69 -9.78 -4.30 -20.95
CA ALA A 69 -9.42 -5.20 -22.04
C ALA A 69 -9.97 -4.76 -23.42
N GLY A 70 -10.79 -3.71 -23.48
CA GLY A 70 -11.36 -3.19 -24.72
C GLY A 70 -10.46 -2.17 -25.41
N GLU A 71 -10.84 -1.73 -26.62
CA GLU A 71 -10.12 -0.67 -27.35
C GLU A 71 -10.42 0.74 -26.80
N GLU A 72 -11.58 0.94 -26.15
CA GLU A 72 -11.98 2.26 -25.61
C GLU A 72 -10.99 2.81 -24.58
N VAL A 73 -10.35 1.95 -23.78
CA VAL A 73 -9.34 2.37 -22.81
C VAL A 73 -8.09 2.94 -23.49
N VAL A 74 -7.71 2.43 -24.67
CA VAL A 74 -6.59 2.94 -25.48
C VAL A 74 -6.91 4.36 -25.97
N ASP A 75 -8.16 4.59 -26.36
CA ASP A 75 -8.65 5.90 -26.81
C ASP A 75 -8.65 6.93 -25.68
N LEU A 76 -8.99 6.50 -24.47
CA LEU A 76 -8.94 7.34 -23.28
C LEU A 76 -7.51 7.70 -22.91
N ILE A 77 -6.56 6.76 -22.91
CA ILE A 77 -5.14 7.05 -22.64
C ILE A 77 -4.61 8.13 -23.60
N ALA A 78 -5.04 8.10 -24.87
CA ALA A 78 -4.66 9.10 -25.85
C ALA A 78 -5.21 10.52 -25.58
N GLN A 79 -6.19 10.67 -24.68
CA GLN A 79 -6.90 11.92 -24.43
C GLN A 79 -6.75 12.46 -23.01
N VAL A 80 -6.58 11.61 -21.99
CA VAL A 80 -6.57 12.04 -20.58
C VAL A 80 -5.31 12.82 -20.20
N ASP A 81 -5.38 13.55 -19.09
CA ASP A 81 -4.26 14.28 -18.51
C ASP A 81 -3.54 13.45 -17.44
N LEU A 82 -4.25 12.51 -16.83
CA LEU A 82 -3.77 11.62 -15.78
C LEU A 82 -4.18 10.16 -16.02
N VAL A 83 -3.24 9.24 -15.78
CA VAL A 83 -3.53 7.81 -15.61
C VAL A 83 -3.10 7.42 -14.21
N THR A 84 -3.98 6.75 -13.46
CA THR A 84 -3.65 6.22 -12.12
C THR A 84 -3.98 4.73 -12.04
N THR A 85 -3.34 4.00 -11.12
CA THR A 85 -3.59 2.55 -10.95
C THR A 85 -3.71 2.17 -9.48
N ALA A 86 -4.56 1.20 -9.17
CA ALA A 86 -4.60 0.50 -7.90
C ALA A 86 -4.97 -0.98 -8.13
N VAL A 87 -4.08 -1.72 -8.78
CA VAL A 87 -4.36 -3.06 -9.37
C VAL A 87 -3.48 -4.18 -8.83
N GLY A 88 -2.41 -3.85 -8.10
CA GLY A 88 -1.41 -4.79 -7.61
C GLY A 88 -0.38 -5.21 -8.67
N PRO A 89 0.76 -5.79 -8.24
CA PRO A 89 1.94 -6.00 -9.09
C PRO A 89 1.68 -6.86 -10.33
N VAL A 90 0.90 -7.94 -10.18
CA VAL A 90 0.60 -8.86 -11.29
C VAL A 90 -0.20 -8.18 -12.39
N ILE A 91 -1.16 -7.33 -12.02
CA ILE A 91 -2.01 -6.66 -12.99
C ILE A 91 -1.30 -5.43 -13.57
N LEU A 92 -0.40 -4.80 -12.81
CA LEU A 92 0.41 -3.67 -13.27
C LEU A 92 1.22 -4.02 -14.53
N GLU A 93 1.83 -5.21 -14.56
CA GLU A 93 2.48 -5.74 -15.76
C GLU A 93 1.49 -6.01 -16.91
N ARG A 94 0.31 -6.57 -16.60
CA ARG A 94 -0.70 -6.94 -17.61
C ARG A 94 -1.32 -5.74 -18.33
N ILE A 95 -1.45 -4.59 -17.67
CA ILE A 95 -2.00 -3.37 -18.29
C ILE A 95 -0.96 -2.58 -19.09
N ALA A 96 0.33 -2.88 -18.93
CA ALA A 96 1.41 -2.13 -19.59
C ALA A 96 1.33 -2.14 -21.13
N PRO A 97 1.00 -3.26 -21.82
CA PRO A 97 0.82 -3.24 -23.28
C PRO A 97 -0.33 -2.34 -23.74
N THR A 98 -1.42 -2.28 -22.96
CA THR A 98 -2.55 -1.38 -23.23
C THR A 98 -2.14 0.09 -23.09
N ILE A 99 -1.37 0.41 -22.05
CA ILE A 99 -0.80 1.75 -21.86
C ILE A 99 0.13 2.10 -23.02
N ALA A 100 1.03 1.20 -23.43
CA ALA A 100 1.94 1.42 -24.56
C ALA A 100 1.19 1.72 -25.86
N LYS A 101 0.13 0.96 -26.18
CA LYS A 101 -0.75 1.24 -27.32
C LYS A 101 -1.42 2.61 -27.22
N GLY A 102 -1.88 2.98 -26.03
CA GLY A 102 -2.48 4.30 -25.78
C GLY A 102 -1.50 5.45 -25.99
N LEU A 103 -0.25 5.29 -25.56
CA LEU A 103 0.82 6.27 -25.79
C LEU A 103 1.17 6.41 -27.28
N ALA A 104 1.30 5.29 -27.99
CA ALA A 104 1.54 5.30 -29.43
C ALA A 104 0.39 6.02 -30.18
N LYS A 105 -0.87 5.73 -29.80
CA LYS A 105 -2.05 6.42 -30.34
C LYS A 105 -2.05 7.91 -30.00
N ARG A 106 -1.67 8.29 -28.78
CA ARG A 106 -1.54 9.70 -28.35
C ARG A 106 -0.57 10.48 -29.24
N LYS A 107 0.61 9.91 -29.48
CA LYS A 107 1.62 10.47 -30.40
C LYS A 107 1.08 10.58 -31.82
N ALA A 108 0.46 9.53 -32.35
CA ALA A 108 -0.09 9.52 -33.70
C ALA A 108 -1.19 10.58 -33.92
N GLN A 109 -1.92 10.94 -32.85
CA GLN A 109 -2.91 12.02 -32.86
C GLN A 109 -2.30 13.43 -32.74
N GLY A 110 -0.98 13.54 -32.55
CA GLY A 110 -0.29 14.81 -32.33
C GLY A 110 -0.59 15.45 -30.97
N ASN A 111 -1.09 14.67 -30.00
CA ASN A 111 -1.41 15.19 -28.66
C ASN A 111 -0.14 15.25 -27.79
N ASN A 112 0.57 16.37 -27.88
CA ASN A 112 1.78 16.65 -27.10
C ASN A 112 1.49 17.31 -25.73
N GLN A 113 0.24 17.30 -25.26
CA GLN A 113 -0.04 17.78 -23.90
C GLN A 113 0.55 16.80 -22.87
N PRO A 114 1.21 17.30 -21.80
CA PRO A 114 1.78 16.44 -20.77
C PRO A 114 0.78 15.43 -20.20
N LEU A 115 1.17 14.17 -20.14
CA LEU A 115 0.43 13.10 -19.47
C LEU A 115 1.24 12.67 -18.25
N ASN A 116 0.61 12.53 -17.08
CA ASN A 116 1.27 11.95 -15.91
C ASN A 116 0.61 10.63 -15.52
N ILE A 117 1.42 9.59 -15.35
CA ILE A 117 1.01 8.24 -14.94
C ILE A 117 1.48 8.04 -13.49
N ILE A 118 0.57 7.63 -12.60
CA ILE A 118 0.84 7.47 -11.16
C ILE A 118 0.29 6.12 -10.68
N ALA A 119 1.17 5.14 -10.49
CA ALA A 119 0.78 3.86 -9.89
C ALA A 119 0.67 4.02 -8.38
N CYS A 120 -0.56 3.88 -7.85
CA CYS A 120 -0.91 4.04 -6.44
C CYS A 120 -0.98 2.66 -5.77
N GLU A 121 0.15 1.97 -5.76
CA GLU A 121 0.27 0.57 -5.35
C GLU A 121 0.89 0.45 -3.96
N ASN A 122 0.66 -0.69 -3.28
CA ASN A 122 1.42 -1.05 -2.08
C ASN A 122 2.81 -1.62 -2.47
N MET A 123 3.58 -0.83 -3.21
CA MET A 123 4.89 -1.16 -3.78
C MET A 123 5.82 0.04 -3.65
N VAL A 124 7.11 -0.22 -3.46
CA VAL A 124 8.13 0.84 -3.54
C VAL A 124 8.35 1.17 -5.01
N ARG A 125 8.19 2.45 -5.37
CA ARG A 125 8.35 2.96 -6.75
C ARG A 125 7.54 2.16 -7.79
N GLY A 126 6.25 1.94 -7.49
CA GLY A 126 5.35 1.18 -8.36
C GLY A 126 5.27 1.75 -9.78
N THR A 127 5.35 3.08 -9.93
CA THR A 127 5.24 3.71 -11.24
C THR A 127 6.50 3.54 -12.07
N SER A 128 7.67 3.56 -11.44
CA SER A 128 8.93 3.19 -12.10
C SER A 128 8.89 1.75 -12.61
N GLN A 129 8.35 0.81 -11.83
CA GLN A 129 8.17 -0.58 -12.29
C GLN A 129 7.18 -0.67 -13.45
N LEU A 130 6.06 0.07 -13.39
CA LEU A 130 5.13 0.17 -14.51
C LEU A 130 5.81 0.74 -15.77
N LYS A 131 6.67 1.76 -15.63
CA LYS A 131 7.45 2.33 -16.74
C LYS A 131 8.29 1.25 -17.41
N ASP A 132 8.96 0.39 -16.65
CA ASP A 132 9.78 -0.70 -17.18
C ASP A 132 8.94 -1.71 -17.98
N HIS A 133 7.74 -2.05 -17.52
CA HIS A 133 6.82 -2.90 -18.27
C HIS A 133 6.29 -2.21 -19.54
N VAL A 134 5.98 -0.91 -19.47
CA VAL A 134 5.50 -0.13 -20.63
C VAL A 134 6.60 -0.02 -21.69
N LEU A 135 7.85 0.24 -21.29
CA LEU A 135 9.00 0.31 -22.19
C LEU A 135 9.20 -0.99 -22.98
N LYS A 136 9.00 -2.15 -22.35
CA LYS A 136 9.09 -3.47 -23.02
C LYS A 136 8.02 -3.67 -24.09
N ALA A 137 6.88 -2.97 -23.99
CA ALA A 137 5.76 -3.08 -24.91
C ALA A 137 5.68 -1.91 -25.92
N LEU A 138 6.50 -0.88 -25.75
CA LEU A 138 6.52 0.32 -26.59
C LEU A 138 7.51 0.15 -27.75
N SER A 139 7.19 0.73 -28.91
CA SER A 139 8.09 0.72 -30.06
C SER A 139 9.30 1.64 -29.83
N GLN A 140 10.45 1.32 -30.44
CA GLN A 140 11.67 2.13 -30.29
C GLN A 140 11.49 3.59 -30.77
N GLU A 141 10.64 3.82 -31.76
CA GLU A 141 10.35 5.16 -32.30
C GLU A 141 9.46 6.02 -31.39
N ASP A 142 8.75 5.40 -30.44
CA ASP A 142 7.85 6.09 -29.52
C ASP A 142 8.51 6.44 -28.17
N ILE A 143 9.65 5.82 -27.84
CA ILE A 143 10.34 6.00 -26.55
C ILE A 143 10.75 7.47 -26.34
N ALA A 144 11.44 8.09 -27.31
CA ALA A 144 11.90 9.47 -27.17
C ALA A 144 10.73 10.45 -26.96
N TRP A 145 9.63 10.24 -27.70
CA TRP A 145 8.42 11.04 -27.52
C TRP A 145 7.81 10.83 -26.13
N MET A 146 7.75 9.59 -25.65
CA MET A 146 7.23 9.28 -24.31
C MET A 146 8.08 9.95 -23.22
N GLU A 147 9.41 9.91 -23.33
CA GLU A 147 10.31 10.54 -22.35
C GLU A 147 10.14 12.05 -22.27
N ASP A 148 9.82 12.71 -23.38
CA ASP A 148 9.57 14.15 -23.43
C ASP A 148 8.21 14.54 -22.85
N HIS A 149 7.16 13.76 -23.14
CA HIS A 149 5.76 14.17 -22.91
C HIS A 149 5.06 13.45 -21.74
N VAL A 150 5.61 12.35 -21.23
CA VAL A 150 4.96 11.51 -20.21
C VAL A 150 5.78 11.49 -18.92
N GLY A 151 5.16 11.90 -17.81
CA GLY A 151 5.71 11.74 -16.47
C GLY A 151 5.30 10.39 -15.88
N PHE A 152 6.27 9.58 -15.48
CA PHE A 152 6.02 8.38 -14.66
C PHE A 152 6.35 8.74 -13.21
N VAL A 153 5.31 9.08 -12.45
CA VAL A 153 5.42 9.65 -11.11
C VAL A 153 5.18 8.57 -10.06
N ASP A 154 6.22 8.21 -9.32
CA ASP A 154 6.15 7.34 -8.16
C ASP A 154 5.29 7.98 -7.05
N SER A 155 4.62 7.12 -6.28
CA SER A 155 3.79 7.54 -5.15
C SER A 155 3.99 6.69 -3.91
N ALA A 156 3.58 7.25 -2.77
CA ALA A 156 3.38 6.56 -1.51
C ALA A 156 1.93 6.79 -1.08
N VAL A 157 1.16 5.70 -0.97
CA VAL A 157 -0.26 5.76 -0.64
C VAL A 157 -0.57 4.99 0.63
N ASP A 158 -1.40 5.57 1.49
CA ASP A 158 -1.79 4.98 2.76
C ASP A 158 -3.25 5.30 3.09
N ARG A 159 -4.09 4.26 3.05
CA ARG A 159 -5.46 4.26 3.55
C ARG A 159 -5.85 2.81 3.88
N ILE A 160 -6.34 2.57 5.08
CA ILE A 160 -6.88 1.28 5.49
C ILE A 160 -8.28 1.16 4.89
N VAL A 161 -8.41 0.18 4.02
CA VAL A 161 -9.64 -0.18 3.32
C VAL A 161 -9.83 -1.68 3.48
N PRO A 162 -10.50 -2.13 4.54
CA PRO A 162 -10.82 -3.53 4.74
C PRO A 162 -11.74 -4.04 3.62
N PRO A 163 -11.88 -5.37 3.47
CA PRO A 163 -12.98 -5.94 2.72
C PRO A 163 -14.30 -5.40 3.26
N ALA A 164 -15.27 -5.16 2.37
CA ALA A 164 -16.58 -4.68 2.81
C ALA A 164 -17.15 -5.66 3.85
N ALA A 165 -17.56 -5.15 5.01
CA ALA A 165 -18.51 -5.89 5.83
C ALA A 165 -19.76 -6.03 4.95
N SER A 166 -20.18 -7.26 4.68
CA SER A 166 -21.20 -7.63 3.69
C SER A 166 -22.63 -7.15 4.03
N ALA A 167 -22.78 -5.96 4.62
CA ALA A 167 -24.07 -5.42 5.03
C ALA A 167 -24.88 -4.92 3.82
N SER A 168 -24.23 -4.37 2.81
CA SER A 168 -24.85 -3.95 1.55
C SER A 168 -24.55 -4.96 0.43
N ASN A 169 -25.59 -5.40 -0.30
CA ASN A 169 -25.42 -6.13 -1.56
C ASN A 169 -24.97 -5.20 -2.72
N ASP A 170 -24.58 -3.96 -2.43
CA ASP A 170 -24.14 -2.97 -3.42
C ASP A 170 -22.69 -3.23 -3.85
N PRO A 171 -22.43 -3.51 -5.14
CA PRO A 171 -21.09 -3.81 -5.63
C PRO A 171 -20.14 -2.59 -5.67
N LEU A 172 -20.66 -1.36 -5.50
CA LEU A 172 -19.87 -0.13 -5.55
C LEU A 172 -19.58 0.48 -4.18
N GLU A 173 -20.39 0.16 -3.17
CA GLU A 173 -20.18 0.67 -1.81
C GLU A 173 -18.78 0.24 -1.30
N VAL A 174 -18.16 1.13 -0.52
CA VAL A 174 -16.85 0.90 0.07
C VAL A 174 -16.73 1.63 1.39
N THR A 175 -16.21 0.94 2.40
CA THR A 175 -15.86 1.52 3.71
C THR A 175 -14.36 1.77 3.79
N VAL A 176 -13.98 2.97 4.19
CA VAL A 176 -12.58 3.42 4.30
C VAL A 176 -12.38 4.17 5.59
N GLU A 177 -11.17 4.14 6.14
CA GLU A 177 -10.88 5.03 7.27
C GLU A 177 -10.89 6.52 6.87
N THR A 178 -11.10 7.41 7.85
CA THR A 178 -10.99 8.87 7.68
C THR A 178 -9.59 9.28 7.22
N PHE A 179 -8.54 8.67 7.76
CA PHE A 179 -7.17 9.01 7.39
C PHE A 179 -6.86 8.57 5.95
N SER A 180 -6.20 9.44 5.20
CA SER A 180 -5.59 9.07 3.93
C SER A 180 -4.36 9.92 3.67
N GLU A 181 -3.34 9.33 3.07
CA GLU A 181 -2.12 10.02 2.65
C GLU A 181 -1.74 9.57 1.24
N TRP A 182 -1.66 10.51 0.30
CA TRP A 182 -1.22 10.27 -1.07
C TRP A 182 -0.09 11.24 -1.39
N ILE A 183 1.14 10.73 -1.38
CA ILE A 183 2.35 11.53 -1.62
C ILE A 183 2.93 11.15 -2.96
N VAL A 184 3.37 12.13 -3.74
CA VAL A 184 3.90 11.93 -5.10
C VAL A 184 5.25 12.61 -5.29
N ASP A 185 6.12 12.02 -6.10
CA ASP A 185 7.43 12.61 -6.41
C ASP A 185 7.26 13.80 -7.37
N LYS A 186 7.40 15.01 -6.81
CA LYS A 186 7.28 16.27 -7.54
C LYS A 186 8.24 16.36 -8.73
N THR A 187 9.41 15.72 -8.63
CA THR A 187 10.49 15.83 -9.63
C THR A 187 10.21 15.05 -10.91
N GLN A 188 9.25 14.11 -10.86
CA GLN A 188 8.92 13.21 -11.98
C GLN A 188 7.75 13.70 -12.84
N PHE A 189 7.07 14.78 -12.44
CA PHE A 189 5.97 15.36 -13.20
C PHE A 189 6.44 16.04 -14.48
N LYS A 190 5.62 15.93 -15.53
CA LYS A 190 5.70 16.73 -16.75
C LYS A 190 4.61 17.80 -16.74
N GLY A 191 4.97 19.03 -17.09
CA GLY A 191 4.04 20.15 -17.15
C GLY A 191 3.68 20.72 -15.78
N GLN A 192 2.49 21.30 -15.68
CA GLN A 192 1.99 21.89 -14.44
C GLN A 192 1.57 20.80 -13.45
N LEU A 193 1.98 20.94 -12.18
CA LEU A 193 1.53 20.07 -11.10
C LEU A 193 0.01 20.18 -10.92
N PRO A 194 -0.73 19.06 -10.92
CA PRO A 194 -2.18 19.09 -10.73
C PRO A 194 -2.52 19.43 -9.27
N ALA A 195 -3.50 20.33 -9.08
CA ALA A 195 -3.99 20.69 -7.76
C ALA A 195 -5.10 19.72 -7.33
N ILE A 196 -4.72 18.61 -6.69
CA ILE A 196 -5.65 17.59 -6.18
C ILE A 196 -5.61 17.63 -4.66
N ALA A 197 -6.74 17.95 -4.02
CA ALA A 197 -6.85 17.94 -2.58
C ALA A 197 -6.56 16.53 -2.03
N GLY A 198 -5.69 16.43 -1.02
CA GLY A 198 -5.24 15.15 -0.46
C GLY A 198 -4.06 14.50 -1.18
N MET A 199 -3.58 15.07 -2.30
CA MET A 199 -2.33 14.67 -2.96
C MET A 199 -1.20 15.66 -2.63
N GLU A 200 -0.13 15.19 -2.00
CA GLU A 200 0.98 16.02 -1.53
C GLU A 200 2.25 15.78 -2.35
N PRO A 201 2.75 16.77 -3.12
CA PRO A 201 4.01 16.64 -3.85
C PRO A 201 5.21 16.81 -2.92
N THR A 202 6.24 15.98 -3.10
CA THR A 202 7.49 16.03 -2.34
C THR A 202 8.70 15.83 -3.24
N GLU A 203 9.86 16.34 -2.82
CA GLU A 203 11.16 16.09 -3.49
C GLU A 203 11.92 14.93 -2.82
N ASN A 204 11.37 14.34 -1.76
CA ASN A 204 11.99 13.22 -1.05
C ASN A 204 10.96 12.10 -0.76
N LEU A 205 10.41 11.50 -1.82
CA LEU A 205 9.36 10.47 -1.71
C LEU A 205 9.81 9.27 -0.87
N MET A 206 11.07 8.86 -0.98
CA MET A 206 11.59 7.68 -0.27
C MET A 206 11.52 7.82 1.25
N ALA A 207 11.67 9.03 1.80
CA ALA A 207 11.48 9.26 3.23
C ALA A 207 10.06 8.92 3.69
N PHE A 208 9.04 9.25 2.89
CA PHE A 208 7.63 8.97 3.20
C PHE A 208 7.27 7.50 2.97
N VAL A 209 7.82 6.88 1.92
CA VAL A 209 7.70 5.42 1.68
C VAL A 209 8.24 4.65 2.89
N GLU A 210 9.45 4.97 3.35
CA GLU A 210 10.02 4.29 4.53
C GLU A 210 9.28 4.65 5.81
N ARG A 211 8.83 5.89 6.01
CA ARG A 211 8.00 6.26 7.17
C ARG A 211 6.74 5.41 7.27
N LYS A 212 6.01 5.25 6.18
CA LYS A 212 4.82 4.40 6.13
C LYS A 212 5.18 2.92 6.38
N LEU A 213 6.27 2.44 5.80
CA LEU A 213 6.72 1.05 5.96
C LEU A 213 7.15 0.74 7.41
N PHE A 214 7.88 1.65 8.05
CA PHE A 214 8.50 1.45 9.36
C PHE A 214 7.54 1.79 10.50
N THR A 215 6.53 2.63 10.28
CA THR A 215 5.56 2.96 11.32
C THR A 215 4.25 2.20 11.12
N LEU A 216 3.47 2.54 10.07
CA LEU A 216 2.15 1.92 9.84
C LEU A 216 2.28 0.43 9.57
N ASN A 217 3.07 0.01 8.58
CA ASN A 217 3.12 -1.41 8.22
C ASN A 217 3.74 -2.26 9.35
N THR A 218 4.80 -1.78 10.00
CA THR A 218 5.44 -2.45 11.16
C THR A 218 4.47 -2.59 12.32
N GLY A 219 3.87 -1.48 12.78
CA GLY A 219 2.91 -1.51 13.88
C GLY A 219 1.73 -2.42 13.57
N HIS A 220 1.15 -2.31 12.38
CA HIS A 220 -0.04 -3.07 11.99
C HIS A 220 0.23 -4.58 11.93
N ALA A 221 1.41 -4.99 11.43
CA ALA A 221 1.80 -6.39 11.41
C ALA A 221 2.07 -6.95 12.81
N ILE A 222 2.75 -6.20 13.67
CA ILE A 222 3.04 -6.61 15.04
C ILE A 222 1.74 -6.75 15.84
N THR A 223 0.80 -5.80 15.70
CA THR A 223 -0.55 -5.89 16.29
C THR A 223 -1.26 -7.16 15.85
N ALA A 224 -1.23 -7.47 14.55
CA ALA A 224 -1.87 -8.66 14.00
C ALA A 224 -1.28 -9.96 14.57
N TYR A 225 0.05 -10.09 14.58
CA TYR A 225 0.71 -11.32 15.04
C TYR A 225 0.56 -11.53 16.54
N LEU A 226 0.73 -10.49 17.34
CA LEU A 226 0.50 -10.57 18.78
C LEU A 226 -0.97 -10.81 19.12
N GLY A 227 -1.88 -10.16 18.38
CA GLY A 227 -3.32 -10.36 18.50
C GLY A 227 -3.72 -11.81 18.22
N LYS A 228 -3.27 -12.36 17.09
CA LYS A 228 -3.53 -13.76 16.73
C LYS A 228 -3.00 -14.74 17.79
N LEU A 229 -1.80 -14.51 18.31
CA LEU A 229 -1.19 -15.33 19.36
C LEU A 229 -1.97 -15.32 20.68
N THR A 230 -2.67 -14.23 20.97
CA THR A 230 -3.41 -14.03 22.23
C THR A 230 -4.92 -14.25 22.07
N GLY A 231 -5.37 -14.67 20.89
CA GLY A 231 -6.77 -14.98 20.61
C GLY A 231 -7.67 -13.79 20.29
N HIS A 232 -7.09 -12.61 20.04
CA HIS A 232 -7.85 -11.43 19.59
C HIS A 232 -8.28 -11.60 18.13
N GLN A 233 -9.53 -11.23 17.82
CA GLN A 233 -10.08 -11.38 16.47
C GLN A 233 -9.68 -10.22 15.56
N THR A 234 -9.73 -8.99 16.05
CA THR A 234 -9.49 -7.79 15.23
C THR A 234 -8.27 -7.00 15.69
N ILE A 235 -7.76 -6.15 14.80
CA ILE A 235 -6.69 -5.19 15.09
C ILE A 235 -7.07 -4.27 16.24
N ARG A 236 -8.35 -3.86 16.31
CA ARG A 236 -8.85 -3.04 17.41
C ARG A 236 -8.79 -3.80 18.73
N ASP A 237 -9.28 -5.04 18.78
CA ASP A 237 -9.25 -5.85 20.00
C ASP A 237 -7.80 -6.03 20.49
N ALA A 238 -6.88 -6.31 19.57
CA ALA A 238 -5.46 -6.48 19.87
C ALA A 238 -4.78 -5.19 20.33
N ILE A 239 -5.03 -4.03 19.70
CA ILE A 239 -4.36 -2.78 20.09
C ILE A 239 -4.91 -2.15 21.38
N LEU A 240 -6.12 -2.56 21.79
CA LEU A 240 -6.72 -2.17 23.08
C LEU A 240 -6.18 -3.01 24.25
N ASP A 241 -5.51 -4.14 23.99
CA ASP A 241 -4.73 -4.86 25.00
C ASP A 241 -3.44 -4.07 25.30
N GLU A 242 -3.33 -3.55 26.52
CA GLU A 242 -2.20 -2.73 26.95
C GLU A 242 -0.84 -3.43 26.75
N LYS A 243 -0.77 -4.76 26.92
CA LYS A 243 0.48 -5.51 26.75
C LYS A 243 0.92 -5.53 25.28
N ILE A 244 -0.03 -5.68 24.37
CA ILE A 244 0.24 -5.64 22.92
C ILE A 244 0.57 -4.21 22.51
N ARG A 245 -0.22 -3.22 22.98
CA ARG A 245 -0.02 -1.81 22.68
C ARG A 245 1.38 -1.34 23.03
N LEU A 246 1.90 -1.72 24.21
CA LEU A 246 3.26 -1.36 24.64
C LEU A 246 4.33 -1.86 23.67
N VAL A 247 4.21 -3.11 23.19
CA VAL A 247 5.17 -3.66 22.22
C VAL A 247 5.02 -2.99 20.86
N VAL A 248 3.78 -2.79 20.38
CA VAL A 248 3.51 -2.15 19.08
C VAL A 248 4.03 -0.71 19.05
N ARG A 249 3.72 0.08 20.08
CA ARG A 249 4.24 1.44 20.26
C ARG A 249 5.76 1.45 20.29
N GLY A 250 6.37 0.62 21.13
CA GLY A 250 7.82 0.55 21.26
C GLY A 250 8.52 0.17 19.95
N ALA A 251 7.96 -0.75 19.16
CA ALA A 251 8.52 -1.11 17.85
C ALA A 251 8.41 0.04 16.83
N MET A 252 7.32 0.82 16.88
CA MET A 252 7.18 2.03 16.07
C MET A 252 8.14 3.15 16.50
N GLU A 253 8.44 3.26 17.79
CA GLU A 253 9.43 4.20 18.32
C GLU A 253 10.86 3.78 17.93
N GLU A 254 11.22 2.50 18.04
CA GLU A 254 12.52 1.95 17.64
C GLU A 254 12.79 2.16 16.15
N SER A 255 11.83 1.79 15.31
CA SER A 255 11.90 2.03 13.87
C SER A 255 11.82 3.52 13.51
N GLY A 256 11.09 4.31 14.30
CA GLY A 256 11.02 5.76 14.17
C GLY A 256 12.35 6.46 14.41
N ALA A 257 13.14 6.00 15.39
CA ALA A 257 14.48 6.51 15.64
C ALA A 257 15.44 6.27 14.46
N VAL A 258 15.27 5.16 13.72
CA VAL A 258 15.99 4.92 12.46
C VAL A 258 15.60 5.96 11.42
N LEU A 259 14.30 6.23 11.25
CA LEU A 259 13.80 7.21 10.28
C LEU A 259 14.29 8.64 10.59
N ILE A 260 14.28 9.03 11.87
CA ILE A 260 14.76 10.35 12.31
C ILE A 260 16.24 10.52 11.96
N LYS A 261 17.08 9.52 12.26
CA LYS A 261 18.51 9.56 11.88
C LYS A 261 18.73 9.57 10.37
N ARG A 262 18.00 8.74 9.63
CA ARG A 262 18.20 8.53 8.18
C ARG A 262 17.69 9.69 7.33
N TYR A 263 16.57 10.30 7.71
CA TYR A 263 15.85 11.29 6.90
C TYR A 263 15.70 12.65 7.56
N GLY A 264 16.10 12.82 8.81
CA GLY A 264 15.97 14.09 9.53
C GLY A 264 14.52 14.49 9.80
N PHE A 265 13.63 13.51 10.00
CA PHE A 265 12.27 13.81 10.47
C PHE A 265 12.33 14.47 11.85
N ASP A 266 11.45 15.44 12.07
CA ASP A 266 11.29 16.06 13.39
C ASP A 266 10.70 15.06 14.40
N ASP A 267 11.37 14.92 15.54
CA ASP A 267 11.03 13.96 16.61
C ASP A 267 9.58 14.11 17.09
N ALA A 268 9.14 15.35 17.36
CA ALA A 268 7.81 15.63 17.89
C ALA A 268 6.72 15.32 16.85
N LYS A 269 6.95 15.68 15.58
CA LYS A 269 6.04 15.33 14.48
C LYS A 269 5.99 13.82 14.26
N HIS A 270 7.10 13.11 14.40
CA HIS A 270 7.11 11.66 14.25
C HIS A 270 6.39 10.96 15.41
N ALA A 271 6.59 11.42 16.65
CA ALA A 271 5.83 10.94 17.81
C ALA A 271 4.32 11.16 17.64
N ALA A 272 3.90 12.34 17.17
CA ALA A 272 2.50 12.62 16.86
C ALA A 272 1.96 11.74 15.72
N TYR A 273 2.81 11.39 14.74
CA TYR A 273 2.45 10.44 13.70
C TYR A 273 2.23 9.03 14.26
N ILE A 274 3.07 8.56 15.19
CA ILE A 274 2.89 7.29 15.90
C ILE A 274 1.54 7.28 16.65
N GLU A 275 1.20 8.35 17.38
CA GLU A 275 -0.12 8.45 18.05
C GLU A 275 -1.28 8.37 17.06
N LYS A 276 -1.15 9.05 15.92
CA LYS A 276 -2.14 8.99 14.84
C LYS A 276 -2.29 7.55 14.32
N ILE A 277 -1.19 6.83 14.12
CA ILE A 277 -1.23 5.42 13.69
C ILE A 277 -1.92 4.54 14.74
N LEU A 278 -1.62 4.71 16.02
CA LEU A 278 -2.29 3.96 17.10
C LEU A 278 -3.80 4.23 17.11
N GLY A 279 -4.22 5.50 16.99
CA GLY A 279 -5.64 5.86 16.88
C GLY A 279 -6.34 5.25 15.66
N ARG A 280 -5.63 5.08 14.54
CA ARG A 280 -6.16 4.37 13.36
C ARG A 280 -6.41 2.88 13.64
N PHE A 281 -5.53 2.22 14.38
CA PHE A 281 -5.73 0.82 14.79
C PHE A 281 -6.91 0.66 15.75
N GLU A 282 -7.24 1.70 16.52
CA GLU A 282 -8.39 1.73 17.41
C GLU A 282 -9.72 1.96 16.68
N ASN A 283 -9.77 2.11 15.36
CA ASN A 283 -11.02 2.44 14.66
C ASN A 283 -12.13 1.38 14.91
N PRO A 284 -13.27 1.74 15.55
CA PRO A 284 -14.31 0.79 15.92
C PRO A 284 -15.11 0.23 14.74
N TYR A 285 -15.05 0.88 13.59
CA TYR A 285 -15.90 0.58 12.45
C TYR A 285 -15.26 -0.42 11.47
N LEU A 286 -13.92 -0.47 11.38
CA LEU A 286 -13.23 -1.25 10.35
C LEU A 286 -13.28 -2.77 10.59
N LYS A 287 -13.46 -3.23 11.84
CA LYS A 287 -13.45 -4.65 12.24
C LYS A 287 -12.37 -5.47 11.51
N ASP A 288 -11.18 -4.89 11.42
CA ASP A 288 -10.11 -5.40 10.57
C ASP A 288 -9.49 -6.65 11.20
N ASP A 289 -9.62 -7.79 10.53
CA ASP A 289 -9.27 -9.11 11.07
C ASP A 289 -7.75 -9.33 11.17
N VAL A 290 -7.28 -9.88 12.30
CA VAL A 290 -5.84 -10.11 12.52
C VAL A 290 -5.24 -11.16 11.57
N GLU A 291 -6.02 -12.12 11.08
CA GLU A 291 -5.59 -13.10 10.08
C GLU A 291 -5.44 -12.45 8.70
N ARG A 292 -6.40 -11.59 8.33
CA ARG A 292 -6.30 -10.80 7.10
C ARG A 292 -5.05 -9.90 7.12
N VAL A 293 -4.82 -9.21 8.22
CA VAL A 293 -3.67 -8.31 8.35
C VAL A 293 -2.39 -9.11 8.51
N GLY A 294 -2.42 -10.27 9.17
CA GLY A 294 -1.29 -11.17 9.44
C GLY A 294 -0.77 -11.95 8.22
N ARG A 295 -1.61 -12.19 7.21
CA ARG A 295 -1.27 -12.99 6.02
C ARG A 295 0.07 -12.65 5.33
N GLN A 296 0.62 -13.63 4.62
CA GLN A 296 1.90 -13.57 3.91
C GLN A 296 3.09 -13.28 4.83
N PRO A 297 3.33 -14.12 5.87
CA PRO A 297 4.39 -13.88 6.83
C PRO A 297 5.78 -13.97 6.21
N LEU A 298 6.02 -14.86 5.23
CA LEU A 298 7.34 -14.97 4.56
C LEU A 298 7.74 -13.66 3.88
N ARG A 299 6.80 -13.03 3.16
CA ARG A 299 7.05 -11.71 2.55
C ARG A 299 7.39 -10.66 3.62
N LYS A 300 6.65 -10.64 4.73
CA LYS A 300 6.84 -9.61 5.78
C LYS A 300 8.07 -9.85 6.66
N LEU A 301 8.57 -11.07 6.70
CA LEU A 301 9.82 -11.48 7.35
C LEU A 301 11.03 -11.35 6.41
N ASN A 302 10.86 -10.92 5.16
CA ASN A 302 12.00 -10.73 4.26
C ASN A 302 12.88 -9.54 4.69
N ALA A 303 14.12 -9.52 4.21
CA ALA A 303 15.13 -8.50 4.54
C ALA A 303 14.69 -7.04 4.31
N GLY A 304 13.87 -6.79 3.28
CA GLY A 304 13.51 -5.46 2.79
C GLY A 304 12.15 -4.93 3.27
N ASP A 305 11.37 -5.72 4.00
CA ASP A 305 10.01 -5.39 4.42
C ASP A 305 9.98 -4.92 5.89
N ARG A 306 8.77 -4.74 6.40
CA ARG A 306 8.39 -4.00 7.61
C ARG A 306 8.95 -4.50 8.95
N LEU A 307 9.65 -5.63 9.00
CA LEU A 307 10.19 -6.16 10.26
C LEU A 307 11.71 -6.17 10.25
N ILE A 308 12.31 -6.79 9.23
CA ILE A 308 13.77 -6.95 9.16
C ILE A 308 14.45 -5.65 8.71
N LYS A 309 13.86 -4.88 7.80
CA LYS A 309 14.48 -3.63 7.34
C LYS A 309 14.60 -2.58 8.47
N PRO A 310 13.58 -2.37 9.33
CA PRO A 310 13.75 -1.56 10.54
C PRO A 310 14.80 -2.10 11.50
N LEU A 311 14.81 -3.42 11.74
CA LEU A 311 15.79 -4.08 12.61
C LEU A 311 17.23 -3.87 12.11
N LEU A 312 17.46 -4.02 10.80
CA LEU A 312 18.78 -3.74 10.21
C LEU A 312 19.16 -2.26 10.40
N GLY A 313 18.20 -1.34 10.31
CA GLY A 313 18.41 0.07 10.58
C GLY A 313 18.75 0.37 12.04
N THR A 314 18.17 -0.37 13.00
CA THR A 314 18.57 -0.22 14.41
C THR A 314 19.99 -0.71 14.65
N LEU A 315 20.43 -1.77 13.97
CA LEU A 315 21.82 -2.23 14.03
C LEU A 315 22.78 -1.23 13.37
N GLU A 316 22.42 -0.67 12.21
CA GLU A 316 23.18 0.36 11.49
C GLU A 316 23.50 1.56 12.38
N TYR A 317 22.51 2.01 13.18
CA TYR A 317 22.64 3.20 14.01
C TYR A 317 22.88 2.92 15.50
N ASN A 318 23.13 1.66 15.88
CA ASN A 318 23.30 1.22 17.26
C ASN A 318 22.15 1.70 18.18
N LEU A 319 20.92 1.45 17.75
CA LEU A 319 19.67 1.81 18.43
C LEU A 319 19.00 0.58 19.07
N PRO A 320 18.12 0.77 20.07
CA PRO A 320 17.34 -0.33 20.64
C PRO A 320 16.41 -1.01 19.63
N HIS A 321 16.15 -2.31 19.81
CA HIS A 321 15.29 -3.13 18.93
C HIS A 321 14.51 -4.23 19.64
N HIS A 322 14.31 -4.10 20.95
CA HIS A 322 13.70 -5.15 21.77
C HIS A 322 12.24 -5.45 21.38
N ASN A 323 11.47 -4.45 20.91
CA ASN A 323 10.08 -4.66 20.51
C ASN A 323 9.97 -5.17 19.07
N LEU A 324 10.86 -4.74 18.18
CA LEU A 324 10.99 -5.34 16.84
C LEU A 324 11.28 -6.84 16.94
N VAL A 325 12.19 -7.24 17.85
CA VAL A 325 12.48 -8.65 18.14
C VAL A 325 11.23 -9.43 18.55
N LYS A 326 10.42 -8.87 19.47
CA LYS A 326 9.12 -9.46 19.88
C LYS A 326 8.14 -9.59 18.71
N GLY A 327 8.10 -8.58 17.85
CA GLY A 327 7.28 -8.59 16.64
C GLY A 327 7.68 -9.66 15.64
N ILE A 328 8.99 -9.85 15.43
CA ILE A 328 9.54 -10.88 14.55
C ILE A 328 9.27 -12.28 15.10
N ALA A 329 9.52 -12.50 16.39
CA ALA A 329 9.20 -13.76 17.05
C ALA A 329 7.70 -14.10 16.95
N ALA A 330 6.83 -13.10 17.14
CA ALA A 330 5.39 -13.27 16.95
C ALA A 330 5.01 -13.62 15.51
N ALA A 331 5.66 -13.01 14.52
CA ALA A 331 5.46 -13.33 13.10
C ALA A 331 5.85 -14.77 12.78
N MET A 332 6.92 -15.30 13.38
CA MET A 332 7.35 -16.70 13.21
C MET A 332 6.34 -17.70 13.80
N HIS A 333 5.58 -17.31 14.82
CA HIS A 333 4.51 -18.12 15.39
C HIS A 333 3.19 -18.06 14.62
N TYR A 334 3.06 -17.20 13.61
CA TYR A 334 1.82 -17.05 12.88
C TYR A 334 1.43 -18.34 12.14
N ARG A 335 0.16 -18.71 12.23
CA ARG A 335 -0.44 -19.88 11.55
C ARG A 335 -1.78 -19.48 10.95
N SER A 336 -2.06 -19.99 9.75
CA SER A 336 -3.36 -19.89 9.07
C SER A 336 -3.43 -20.98 8.00
N GLU A 337 -4.52 -21.75 8.00
CA GLU A 337 -4.77 -22.80 6.99
C GLU A 337 -5.13 -22.21 5.63
N GLN A 338 -5.55 -20.94 5.59
CA GLN A 338 -5.97 -20.24 4.38
C GLN A 338 -4.82 -19.49 3.69
N ASP A 339 -3.65 -19.42 4.34
CA ASP A 339 -2.49 -18.68 3.85
C ASP A 339 -1.35 -19.64 3.47
N PRO A 340 -1.07 -19.82 2.17
CA PRO A 340 0.02 -20.69 1.72
C PRO A 340 1.38 -20.34 2.32
N GLN A 341 1.67 -19.05 2.55
CA GLN A 341 2.95 -18.65 3.16
C GLN A 341 3.02 -18.98 4.66
N ALA A 342 1.88 -19.01 5.36
CA ALA A 342 1.85 -19.42 6.76
C ALA A 342 2.03 -20.94 6.90
N GLN A 343 1.49 -21.72 5.96
CA GLN A 343 1.72 -23.16 5.87
C GLN A 343 3.19 -23.45 5.56
N GLU A 344 3.77 -22.80 4.56
CA GLU A 344 5.18 -22.93 4.21
C GLU A 344 6.10 -22.52 5.38
N LEU A 345 5.77 -21.44 6.10
CA LEU A 345 6.51 -21.03 7.30
C LEU A 345 6.50 -22.14 8.37
N ALA A 346 5.33 -22.75 8.63
CA ALA A 346 5.21 -23.82 9.60
C ALA A 346 6.02 -25.06 9.20
N GLU A 347 5.94 -25.47 7.93
CA GLU A 347 6.70 -26.59 7.37
C GLU A 347 8.22 -26.37 7.46
N LEU A 348 8.69 -25.16 7.15
CA LEU A 348 10.11 -24.80 7.29
C LEU A 348 10.55 -24.90 8.76
N ILE A 349 9.78 -24.33 9.69
CA ILE A 349 10.12 -24.39 11.13
C ILE A 349 10.17 -25.84 11.62
N GLU A 350 9.23 -26.71 11.21
CA GLU A 350 9.23 -28.12 11.57
C GLU A 350 10.43 -28.88 10.99
N LYS A 351 10.77 -28.62 9.73
CA LYS A 351 11.80 -29.36 8.99
C LYS A 351 13.23 -29.01 9.42
N GLN A 352 13.52 -27.73 9.63
CA GLN A 352 14.89 -27.25 9.85
C GLN A 352 15.05 -26.41 11.11
N GLY A 353 13.99 -26.21 11.89
CA GLY A 353 14.03 -25.41 13.11
C GLY A 353 13.80 -23.91 12.88
N PRO A 354 13.48 -23.16 13.95
CA PRO A 354 13.15 -21.74 13.85
C PRO A 354 14.36 -20.87 13.47
N LYS A 355 15.58 -21.23 13.89
CA LYS A 355 16.79 -20.44 13.61
C LYS A 355 17.13 -20.44 12.13
N GLU A 356 17.25 -21.63 11.54
CA GLU A 356 17.58 -21.83 10.13
C GLU A 356 16.51 -21.22 9.23
N THR A 357 15.23 -21.35 9.63
CA THR A 357 14.10 -20.74 8.93
C THR A 357 14.14 -19.21 8.96
N LEU A 358 14.40 -18.60 10.13
CA LEU A 358 14.55 -17.16 10.25
C LEU A 358 15.67 -16.65 9.33
N VAL A 359 16.85 -17.28 9.38
CA VAL A 359 18.01 -16.91 8.57
C VAL A 359 17.68 -17.01 7.08
N GLN A 360 17.07 -18.12 6.64
CA GLN A 360 16.70 -18.34 5.25
C GLN A 360 15.76 -17.24 4.73
N ILE A 361 14.75 -16.85 5.50
CA ILE A 361 13.72 -15.89 5.06
C ILE A 361 14.22 -14.45 5.17
N SER A 362 14.84 -14.11 6.30
CA SER A 362 15.24 -12.73 6.63
C SER A 362 16.56 -12.31 6.00
N GLY A 363 17.44 -13.26 5.66
CA GLY A 363 18.80 -13.00 5.22
C GLY A 363 19.72 -12.48 6.34
N LEU A 364 19.29 -12.53 7.60
CA LEU A 364 20.13 -12.20 8.75
C LEU A 364 21.27 -13.21 8.91
N ASP A 365 22.43 -12.76 9.38
CA ASP A 365 23.56 -13.65 9.66
C ASP A 365 23.23 -14.61 10.82
N ALA A 366 23.39 -15.92 10.59
CA ALA A 366 23.10 -16.97 11.55
C ALA A 366 23.95 -16.90 12.83
N GLY A 367 25.11 -16.26 12.76
CA GLY A 367 26.01 -16.01 13.89
C GLY A 367 25.72 -14.75 14.68
N SER A 368 24.78 -13.91 14.24
CA SER A 368 24.52 -12.61 14.87
C SER A 368 23.76 -12.71 16.19
N ASP A 369 24.08 -11.80 17.12
CA ASP A 369 23.41 -11.71 18.43
C ASP A 369 21.89 -11.49 18.27
N VAL A 370 21.48 -10.71 17.27
CA VAL A 370 20.06 -10.43 17.01
C VAL A 370 19.27 -11.69 16.63
N VAL A 371 19.88 -12.64 15.90
CA VAL A 371 19.24 -13.94 15.62
C VAL A 371 19.08 -14.72 16.93
N ALA A 372 20.07 -14.70 17.82
CA ALA A 372 19.97 -15.36 19.12
C ALA A 372 18.87 -14.72 19.99
N GLU A 373 18.73 -13.39 19.98
CA GLU A 373 17.65 -12.66 20.67
C GLU A 373 16.26 -13.05 20.15
N ILE A 374 16.07 -13.08 18.83
CA ILE A 374 14.80 -13.47 18.21
C ILE A 374 14.43 -14.91 18.56
N ILE A 375 15.39 -15.83 18.51
CA ILE A 375 15.13 -17.24 18.84
C ILE A 375 14.86 -17.42 20.33
N LYS A 376 15.54 -16.67 21.20
CA LYS A 376 15.23 -16.66 22.63
C LYS A 376 13.79 -16.17 22.88
N GLU A 377 13.38 -15.09 22.24
CA GLU A 377 12.01 -14.56 22.36
C GLU A 377 10.96 -15.52 21.76
N TYR A 378 11.27 -16.16 20.62
CA TYR A 378 10.41 -17.18 20.02
C TYR A 378 10.16 -18.35 20.99
N ASN A 379 11.20 -18.84 21.65
CA ASN A 379 11.11 -19.96 22.60
C ASN A 379 10.46 -19.56 23.94
N ALA A 380 10.55 -18.30 24.35
CA ALA A 380 9.95 -17.82 25.60
C ALA A 380 8.41 -17.77 25.56
N LYS A 381 7.81 -17.83 24.37
CA LYS A 381 6.37 -17.85 24.13
C LYS A 381 5.83 -19.22 23.69
N ALA A 382 6.64 -20.28 23.78
CA ALA A 382 6.19 -21.66 23.60
C ALA A 382 5.45 -22.19 24.84
#